data_AF-A0A8S9VW46-F1
#
_entry.id   AF-A0A8S9VW46-F1
#
_cell.length_a   1.000
_cell.length_b   1.000
_cell.length_c   1.000
_cell.angle_alpha   90.00
_cell.angle_beta   90.00
_cell.angle_gamma   90.00
#
_symmetry.space_group_name_H-M   'P 1'
#
loop_
_entity.id
_entity.type
_entity.pdbx_description
1 polymer ?
#
loop_
_entity_poly.entity_id
_entity_poly.type
_entity_poly.pdbx_seq_one_letter_code
_entity_poly.pdbx_strand_id
1 'polypeptide(L)'
;MVFKKLKSYYRMDWINSKNTDIIKSSVWVSILTLMYSRRVLQLIRNVDPEKANRYTHLRWAKVFGENTHQLLKEVLESMGVHPDMSVLYDIYLNYGCDPNIKRERLMEGWVV
;
A
#
# COMPACT_ATOMS: atom_id res chain seq x y z
N MET A 1 13.58 -7.04 -12.59
CA MET A 1 12.21 -7.44 -12.15
C MET A 1 11.76 -6.82 -10.81
N VAL A 2 12.65 -6.63 -9.83
CA VAL A 2 12.29 -6.06 -8.50
C VAL A 2 11.74 -4.63 -8.61
N PHE A 3 12.39 -3.78 -9.40
CA PHE A 3 11.97 -2.39 -9.62
C PHE A 3 10.56 -2.28 -10.21
N LYS A 4 10.22 -3.13 -11.20
CA LYS A 4 8.86 -3.19 -11.77
C LYS A 4 7.80 -3.50 -10.71
N LYS A 5 8.11 -4.32 -9.70
CA LYS A 5 7.17 -4.62 -8.62
C LYS A 5 6.98 -3.45 -7.66
N LEU A 6 8.07 -2.80 -7.27
CA LEU A 6 8.04 -1.61 -6.42
C LEU A 6 7.19 -0.51 -7.05
N LYS A 7 7.44 -0.24 -8.33
CA LYS A 7 6.70 0.75 -9.12
C LYS A 7 5.24 0.38 -9.36
N SER A 8 4.96 -0.82 -9.86
CA SER A 8 3.60 -1.19 -10.31
C SER A 8 2.68 -1.74 -9.22
N TYR A 9 3.20 -2.47 -8.23
CA TYR A 9 2.37 -3.20 -7.25
C TYR A 9 2.52 -2.66 -5.82
N TYR A 10 3.69 -2.11 -5.46
CA TYR A 10 3.92 -1.50 -4.14
C TYR A 10 3.90 0.04 -4.19
N ARG A 11 3.37 0.60 -5.29
CA ARG A 11 3.01 2.01 -5.49
C ARG A 11 4.10 3.03 -5.14
N MET A 12 5.38 2.68 -5.35
CA MET A 12 6.51 3.60 -5.11
C MET A 12 6.37 4.92 -5.88
N ASP A 13 5.71 4.88 -7.05
CA ASP A 13 5.58 6.00 -7.98
C ASP A 13 4.30 6.84 -7.77
N TRP A 14 3.45 6.49 -6.80
CA TRP A 14 2.15 7.15 -6.65
C TRP A 14 2.23 8.50 -5.92
N ILE A 15 3.32 8.77 -5.20
CA ILE A 15 3.45 9.99 -4.40
C ILE A 15 3.98 11.14 -5.27
N ASN A 16 3.08 11.98 -5.74
CA ASN A 16 3.41 13.26 -6.36
C ASN A 16 3.63 14.35 -5.29
N SER A 17 4.69 14.20 -4.50
CA SER A 17 5.11 15.20 -3.49
C SER A 17 6.50 15.73 -3.84
N LYS A 18 6.73 17.02 -3.57
CA LYS A 18 8.06 17.64 -3.66
C LYS A 18 8.86 17.53 -2.37
N ASN A 19 8.21 17.10 -1.27
CA ASN A 19 8.87 16.97 0.02
C ASN A 19 9.72 15.69 0.04
N THR A 20 11.03 15.88 0.21
CA THR A 20 12.02 14.81 0.18
C THR A 20 11.82 13.78 1.29
N ASP A 21 11.33 14.18 2.46
CA ASP A 21 11.12 13.27 3.59
C ASP A 21 9.92 12.35 3.37
N ILE A 22 8.87 12.87 2.71
CA ILE A 22 7.72 12.07 2.30
C ILE A 22 8.14 11.04 1.24
N ILE A 23 8.94 11.46 0.26
CA ILE A 23 9.48 10.55 -0.77
C ILE A 23 10.32 9.44 -0.13
N LYS A 24 11.27 9.80 0.74
CA LYS A 24 12.14 8.83 1.43
C LYS A 24 11.32 7.83 2.23
N SER A 25 10.36 8.31 3.03
CA SER A 25 9.51 7.47 3.86
C SER A 25 8.70 6.48 3.02
N SER A 26 8.16 6.92 1.88
CA SER A 26 7.45 6.05 0.94
C SER A 26 8.34 4.96 0.35
N VAL A 27 9.56 5.30 -0.06
CA VAL A 27 10.52 4.32 -0.57
C VAL A 27 10.80 3.25 0.50
N TRP A 28 11.00 3.66 1.76
CA TRP A 28 11.19 2.72 2.87
C TRP A 28 9.97 1.81 3.08
N VAL A 29 8.75 2.35 3.05
CA VAL A 29 7.51 1.57 3.16
C VAL A 29 7.36 0.58 2.00
N SER A 30 7.67 0.97 0.77
CA SER A 30 7.64 0.06 -0.39
C SER A 30 8.66 -1.07 -0.27
N ILE A 31 9.87 -0.78 0.25
CA ILE A 31 10.91 -1.80 0.51
C ILE A 31 10.46 -2.77 1.59
N LEU A 32 9.91 -2.26 2.71
CA LEU A 32 9.42 -3.09 3.80
C LEU A 32 8.28 -4.01 3.33
N THR A 33 7.34 -3.47 2.54
CA THR A 33 6.24 -4.24 1.95
C THR A 33 6.76 -5.34 1.02
N LEU A 34 7.79 -5.05 0.22
CA LEU A 34 8.44 -6.04 -0.64
C LEU A 34 9.09 -7.16 0.17
N MET A 35 9.79 -6.83 1.27
CA MET A 35 10.45 -7.81 2.14
C MET A 35 9.41 -8.73 2.78
N TYR A 36 8.34 -8.16 3.32
CA TYR A 36 7.25 -8.93 3.92
C TYR A 36 6.56 -9.83 2.90
N SER A 37 6.23 -9.29 1.71
CA SER A 37 5.62 -10.07 0.62
C SER A 37 6.49 -11.26 0.20
N ARG A 38 7.83 -11.13 0.22
CA ARG A 38 8.74 -12.25 -0.10
C ARG A 38 8.76 -13.32 0.98
N ARG A 39 8.72 -12.94 2.26
CA ARG A 39 8.64 -13.91 3.36
C ARG A 39 7.37 -14.73 3.27
N VAL A 40 6.23 -14.09 3.01
CA VAL A 40 4.95 -14.81 2.83
C VAL A 40 5.03 -15.74 1.61
N LEU A 41 5.64 -15.32 0.49
CA LEU A 41 5.85 -16.20 -0.66
C LEU A 41 6.69 -17.44 -0.32
N GLN A 42 7.74 -17.28 0.49
CA GLN A 42 8.57 -18.40 0.94
C GLN A 42 7.75 -19.39 1.77
N LEU A 43 6.91 -18.89 2.70
CA LEU A 43 6.01 -19.74 3.48
C LEU A 43 5.06 -20.53 2.58
N ILE A 44 4.42 -19.87 1.60
CA ILE A 44 3.50 -20.56 0.67
C ILE A 44 4.23 -21.63 -0.16
N ARG A 45 5.44 -21.33 -0.65
CA ARG A 45 6.24 -22.31 -1.40
C ARG A 45 6.67 -23.51 -0.56
N ASN A 46 6.87 -23.32 0.75
CA ASN A 46 7.22 -24.40 1.66
C ASN A 46 6.01 -25.29 1.97
N VAL A 47 4.78 -24.73 1.96
CA VAL A 47 3.53 -25.49 2.17
C VAL A 47 3.17 -26.34 0.94
N ASP A 48 3.38 -25.82 -0.27
CA ASP A 48 3.14 -26.55 -1.53
C ASP A 48 4.41 -26.57 -2.39
N PRO A 49 5.37 -27.48 -2.10
CA PRO A 49 6.63 -27.58 -2.83
C PRO A 49 6.43 -28.04 -4.28
N GLU A 50 5.40 -28.84 -4.56
CA GLU A 50 5.10 -29.31 -5.92
C GLU A 50 4.71 -28.17 -6.86
N LYS A 51 3.95 -27.19 -6.35
CA LYS A 51 3.56 -26.00 -7.12
C LYS A 51 4.50 -24.81 -6.90
N ALA A 52 5.57 -24.94 -6.11
CA ALA A 52 6.47 -23.84 -5.77
C ALA A 52 6.98 -23.06 -7.00
N ASN A 53 7.33 -23.77 -8.07
CA ASN A 53 7.79 -23.20 -9.34
C ASN A 53 6.73 -22.38 -10.08
N ARG A 54 5.44 -22.64 -9.84
CA ARG A 54 4.32 -21.89 -10.43
C ARG A 54 4.05 -20.57 -9.72
N TYR A 55 4.48 -20.42 -8.46
CA TYR A 55 4.41 -19.16 -7.73
C TYR A 55 5.50 -18.20 -8.18
N THR A 56 5.40 -17.71 -9.41
CA THR A 56 6.35 -16.73 -9.94
C THR A 56 6.26 -15.44 -9.16
N HIS A 57 7.41 -14.78 -9.02
CA HIS A 57 7.53 -13.52 -8.32
C HIS A 57 6.53 -12.46 -8.81
N LEU A 58 6.30 -12.34 -10.11
CA LEU A 58 5.43 -11.32 -10.69
C LEU A 58 3.95 -11.61 -10.38
N ARG A 59 3.49 -12.85 -10.60
CA ARG A 59 2.11 -13.25 -10.30
C ARG A 59 1.81 -13.12 -8.82
N TRP A 60 2.75 -13.53 -7.96
CA TRP A 60 2.62 -13.35 -6.51
C TRP A 60 2.45 -11.88 -6.11
N ALA A 61 3.29 -10.98 -6.64
CA ALA A 61 3.22 -9.56 -6.27
C ALA A 61 1.87 -8.93 -6.63
N LYS A 62 1.27 -9.36 -7.76
CA LYS A 62 -0.08 -8.92 -8.14
C LYS A 62 -1.14 -9.40 -7.13
N VAL A 63 -1.20 -10.70 -6.86
CA VAL A 63 -2.18 -11.29 -5.93
C VAL A 63 -2.01 -10.73 -4.52
N PHE A 64 -0.77 -10.61 -4.06
CA PHE A 64 -0.46 -10.01 -2.76
C PHE A 64 -0.95 -8.56 -2.71
N GLY A 65 -0.63 -7.75 -3.73
CA GLY A 65 -1.04 -6.35 -3.82
C GLY A 65 -2.56 -6.16 -3.74
N GLU A 66 -3.32 -6.98 -4.47
CA GLU A 66 -4.79 -6.97 -4.48
C GLU A 66 -5.38 -7.31 -3.10
N ASN A 67 -4.74 -8.20 -2.34
CA ASN A 67 -5.23 -8.66 -1.04
C ASN A 67 -4.60 -7.94 0.16
N THR A 68 -3.73 -6.94 -0.05
CA THR A 68 -3.02 -6.25 1.03
C THR A 68 -3.96 -5.59 2.04
N HIS A 69 -5.10 -5.10 1.58
CA HIS A 69 -6.11 -4.46 2.43
C HIS A 69 -6.73 -5.44 3.43
N GLN A 70 -7.07 -6.65 2.98
CA GLN A 70 -7.57 -7.71 3.86
C GLN A 70 -6.50 -8.12 4.87
N LEU A 71 -5.26 -8.28 4.42
CA LEU A 71 -4.14 -8.62 5.31
C LEU A 71 -3.92 -7.55 6.38
N LEU A 72 -4.02 -6.27 6.02
CA LEU A 72 -3.96 -5.16 6.98
C LEU A 72 -5.11 -5.24 7.99
N LYS A 73 -6.33 -5.55 7.53
CA LYS A 73 -7.49 -5.73 8.40
C LYS A 73 -7.25 -6.85 9.43
N GLU A 74 -6.80 -8.02 9.01
CA GLU A 74 -6.49 -9.14 9.91
C GLU A 74 -5.42 -8.76 10.95
N VAL A 75 -4.39 -8.02 10.53
CA VAL A 75 -3.34 -7.53 11.44
C VAL A 75 -3.92 -6.56 12.48
N LEU A 76 -4.75 -5.60 12.06
CA LEU A 76 -5.38 -4.65 12.96
C LEU A 76 -6.31 -5.36 13.96
N GLU A 77 -7.11 -6.31 13.48
CA GLU A 77 -7.98 -7.13 14.34
C GLU A 77 -7.17 -7.94 15.35
N SER A 78 -6.03 -8.51 14.95
CA SER A 78 -5.13 -9.23 15.88
C SER A 78 -4.54 -8.32 16.97
N MET A 79 -4.46 -7.02 16.71
CA MET A 79 -4.00 -6.00 17.65
C MET A 79 -5.14 -5.43 18.51
N GLY A 80 -6.37 -5.94 18.36
CA GLY A 80 -7.57 -5.40 19.03
C GLY A 80 -8.04 -4.06 18.47
N VAL A 81 -7.51 -3.65 17.31
CA VAL A 81 -7.95 -2.45 16.61
C VAL A 81 -9.04 -2.85 15.64
N HIS A 82 -10.28 -2.53 15.98
CA HIS A 82 -11.41 -2.68 15.09
C HIS A 82 -11.64 -1.35 14.39
N PRO A 83 -11.24 -1.20 13.10
CA PRO A 83 -11.60 -0.02 12.33
C PRO A 83 -13.12 -0.02 12.14
N ASP A 84 -13.83 0.58 13.08
CA ASP A 84 -15.25 0.84 12.98
C ASP A 84 -15.51 2.12 12.17
N MET A 85 -16.79 2.45 11.97
CA MET A 85 -17.16 3.65 11.24
C MET A 85 -16.69 4.94 11.94
N SER A 86 -16.43 4.92 13.26
CA SER A 86 -15.95 6.09 13.99
C SER A 86 -14.46 6.35 13.68
N VAL A 87 -13.63 5.30 13.64
CA VAL A 87 -12.23 5.40 13.23
C VAL A 87 -12.13 5.88 11.78
N LEU A 88 -13.00 5.36 10.90
CA LEU A 88 -13.03 5.80 9.50
C LEU A 88 -13.43 7.27 9.38
N TYR A 89 -14.41 7.70 10.16
CA TYR A 89 -14.89 9.08 10.20
C TYR A 89 -13.81 10.04 10.71
N ASP A 90 -13.09 9.68 11.77
CA ASP A 90 -11.96 10.45 12.28
C ASP A 90 -10.83 10.55 11.26
N ILE A 91 -10.55 9.47 10.53
CA ILE A 91 -9.57 9.53 9.43
C ILE A 91 -10.02 10.52 8.36
N TYR A 92 -11.30 10.51 7.97
CA TYR A 92 -11.81 11.44 6.97
C TYR A 92 -11.80 12.89 7.44
N LEU A 93 -12.18 13.16 8.68
CA LEU A 93 -12.13 14.51 9.23
C LEU A 93 -10.70 15.05 9.32
N ASN A 94 -9.77 14.23 9.83
CA ASN A 94 -8.41 14.69 10.10
C ASN A 94 -7.49 14.67 8.86
N TYR A 95 -7.66 13.68 7.98
CA TYR A 95 -6.78 13.47 6.81
C TYR A 95 -7.46 13.76 5.47
N GLY A 96 -8.79 13.92 5.43
CA GLY A 96 -9.51 14.32 4.21
C GLY A 96 -9.35 15.80 3.87
N CYS A 97 -8.90 16.62 4.82
CA CYS A 97 -8.56 18.02 4.58
C CYS A 97 -7.26 18.10 3.75
N ASP A 98 -7.36 18.59 2.51
CA ASP A 98 -6.20 18.75 1.63
C ASP A 98 -5.22 19.78 2.20
N PRO A 99 -3.97 19.39 2.56
CA PRO A 99 -3.00 20.31 3.12
C PRO A 99 -2.48 21.34 2.09
N ASN A 100 -2.78 21.16 0.79
CA ASN A 100 -2.34 22.04 -0.29
C ASN A 100 -3.43 23.04 -0.72
N ILE A 101 -4.15 23.64 0.22
CA ILE A 101 -5.22 24.62 -0.02
C ILE A 101 -4.78 25.75 -0.98
N LYS A 102 -3.50 26.14 -0.94
CA LYS A 102 -2.97 27.24 -1.77
C LYS A 102 -2.65 26.87 -3.21
N ARG A 103 -2.85 25.62 -3.63
CA ARG A 103 -2.56 25.16 -4.99
C ARG A 103 -3.76 25.46 -5.87
N GLU A 104 -3.57 26.29 -6.91
CA GLU A 104 -4.62 26.58 -7.90
C GLU A 104 -5.27 25.29 -8.40
N ARG A 105 -6.59 25.21 -8.24
CA ARG A 105 -7.36 24.06 -8.70
C ARG A 105 -7.90 24.38 -10.09
N LEU A 106 -7.74 23.44 -11.02
CA LEU A 106 -8.11 23.61 -12.43
C LEU A 106 -9.61 23.92 -12.65
N MET A 107 -10.46 23.60 -11.65
CA MET A 107 -11.92 23.78 -11.67
C MET A 107 -12.42 24.76 -10.60
N GLU A 108 -11.55 25.52 -9.94
CA GLU A 108 -11.92 26.34 -8.76
C GLU A 108 -12.97 27.42 -9.06
N GLY A 109 -13.11 27.84 -10.33
CA GLY A 109 -14.15 28.77 -10.78
C GLY A 109 -15.44 28.13 -11.32
N TRP A 110 -15.56 26.80 -11.32
CA TRP A 110 -16.69 26.07 -11.92
C TRP A 110 -17.62 25.40 -10.90
N VAL A 111 -17.21 25.33 -9.63
CA VAL A 111 -18.01 24.77 -8.55
C VAL A 111 -18.52 25.92 -7.68
N VAL A 112 -19.80 26.23 -7.81
CA VAL A 112 -20.56 27.18 -6.97
C VAL A 112 -21.05 26.46 -5.72
#